data_AF-A0A6L6IH63-F1
#
_entry.id   AF-A0A6L6IH63-F1
#
_cell.length_a   1.000
_cell.length_b   1.000
_cell.length_c   1.000
_cell.angle_alpha   90.00
_cell.angle_beta   90.00
_cell.angle_gamma   90.00
#
_symmetry.space_group_name_H-M   'P 1'
#
loop_
_entity.id
_entity.type
_entity.pdbx_description
1 polymer ?
#
loop_
_entity_poly.entity_id
_entity_poly.type
_entity_poly.pdbx_seq_one_letter_code
_entity_poly.pdbx_strand_id
1 'polypeptide(L)'
;MKNKLAIITLVAVSFSTSAKSPTTTWTSVLVGDYLNPKTGSELKISDTKKGDRWYFNGALKGGYDTSETYHKYFSDVMFRVRGAQKLTDDYLFVADVRLDTKENHVRKNGQTTNHYNGMDDTTIIDQFRIGFESLDYGALLYGKYTANMVPFFADVDISVRGMYMVQGDGGGKNANKFMYLSQFANNVFIYGTYDQRSHIWGFDLGYQTANSYSMLPDSRGYYFSMHNGQPSLILGSFTYIYGNVNNNSHINSDTKYKRNSDTLYTYSLTSYYQIAKRHRLMFNISYSEKDKSESKHDIVKNGYAKGGLGRSAIASWQVYPEKGQGFSPMLMATYTEFSNSITPQLQYWFSPQFKLWSAYSLNSSQPDAIQLGAIYSF
;
A
#
# COMPACT_ATOMS: atom_id res chain seq x y z
N MET A 1 -28.88 7.58 -10.87
CA MET A 1 -27.62 8.35 -11.03
C MET A 1 -27.57 9.68 -10.27
N LYS A 2 -28.67 10.22 -9.71
CA LYS A 2 -28.67 11.56 -9.08
C LYS A 2 -28.08 11.65 -7.65
N ASN A 3 -27.87 10.52 -6.95
CA ASN A 3 -27.40 10.54 -5.55
C ASN A 3 -25.89 10.27 -5.38
N LYS A 4 -25.14 10.04 -6.48
CA LYS A 4 -23.69 9.76 -6.41
C LYS A 4 -22.80 11.01 -6.51
N LEU A 5 -23.38 12.16 -6.91
CA LEU A 5 -22.63 13.40 -7.11
C LEU A 5 -22.42 14.20 -5.82
N ALA A 6 -23.29 14.02 -4.82
CA ALA A 6 -23.33 14.88 -3.63
C ALA A 6 -22.12 14.72 -2.69
N ILE A 7 -21.47 13.55 -2.66
CA ILE A 7 -20.29 13.30 -1.80
C ILE A 7 -19.04 13.95 -2.40
N ILE A 8 -18.91 13.97 -3.73
CA ILE A 8 -17.80 14.62 -4.44
C ILE A 8 -17.91 16.14 -4.28
N THR A 9 -19.12 16.70 -4.28
CA THR A 9 -19.33 18.15 -4.12
C THR A 9 -18.99 18.64 -2.71
N LEU A 10 -19.23 17.86 -1.65
CA LEU A 10 -18.91 18.31 -0.29
C LEU A 10 -17.40 18.35 0.00
N VAL A 11 -16.62 17.44 -0.60
CA VAL A 11 -15.15 17.49 -0.57
C VAL A 11 -14.63 18.60 -1.48
N ALA A 12 -15.32 18.86 -2.60
CA ALA A 12 -14.98 19.91 -3.55
C ALA A 12 -15.12 21.34 -3.01
N VAL A 13 -16.15 21.58 -2.19
CA VAL A 13 -16.48 22.94 -1.71
C VAL A 13 -15.66 23.34 -0.47
N SER A 14 -14.94 22.39 0.16
CA SER A 14 -13.92 22.73 1.17
C SER A 14 -12.59 23.21 0.57
N PHE A 15 -12.41 23.23 -0.76
CA PHE A 15 -11.15 23.62 -1.43
C PHE A 15 -10.91 25.13 -1.55
N SER A 16 -11.86 25.98 -1.15
CA SER A 16 -11.76 27.45 -1.28
C SER A 16 -11.05 28.18 -0.13
N THR A 17 -10.45 27.46 0.83
CA THR A 17 -9.54 28.08 1.80
C THR A 17 -8.12 27.63 1.52
N SER A 18 -7.27 28.55 1.06
CA SER A 18 -5.82 28.40 0.96
C SER A 18 -5.19 28.11 2.33
N ALA A 19 -5.31 26.88 2.83
CA ALA A 19 -4.54 26.39 3.96
C ALA A 19 -3.17 25.95 3.42
N LYS A 20 -2.31 26.92 3.07
CA LYS A 20 -0.90 26.64 2.81
C LYS A 20 -0.33 26.04 4.10
N SER A 21 0.27 24.86 4.02
CA SER A 21 0.88 24.23 5.20
C SER A 21 1.92 25.17 5.80
N PRO A 22 1.83 25.55 7.08
CA PRO A 22 2.89 26.32 7.74
C PRO A 22 4.14 25.48 8.03
N THR A 23 4.10 24.16 7.82
CA THR A 23 5.11 23.23 8.34
C THR A 23 5.85 22.38 7.29
N THR A 24 5.45 22.39 6.01
CA THR A 24 6.00 21.45 5.00
C THR A 24 6.09 22.07 3.61
N THR A 25 7.30 22.10 3.06
CA THR A 25 7.55 22.38 1.64
C THR A 25 7.66 21.05 0.90
N TRP A 26 6.65 20.72 0.11
CA TRP A 26 6.72 19.62 -0.85
C TRP A 26 7.76 19.97 -1.92
N THR A 27 8.74 19.11 -2.10
CA THR A 27 9.92 19.34 -2.95
C THR A 27 9.96 18.41 -4.15
N SER A 28 9.22 17.30 -4.08
CA SER A 28 8.83 16.46 -5.21
C SER A 28 7.69 15.57 -4.78
N VAL A 29 6.77 15.29 -5.70
CA VAL A 29 5.62 14.42 -5.43
C VAL A 29 6.01 12.93 -5.44
N LEU A 30 7.07 12.56 -6.19
CA LEU A 30 7.55 11.18 -6.25
C LEU A 30 8.68 10.91 -5.23
N VAL A 31 9.59 11.86 -5.04
CA VAL A 31 10.80 11.67 -4.21
C VAL A 31 10.78 12.43 -2.87
N GLY A 32 9.81 13.31 -2.62
CA GLY A 32 9.84 14.33 -1.56
C GLY A 32 10.07 13.87 -0.11
N ASP A 33 9.80 12.62 0.25
CA ASP A 33 9.99 12.16 1.64
C ASP A 33 11.38 11.64 1.98
N TYR A 34 12.17 11.28 0.96
CA TYR A 34 13.48 10.65 1.17
C TYR A 34 14.61 11.68 1.06
N LEU A 35 14.25 12.96 1.05
CA LEU A 35 15.19 14.06 1.21
C LEU A 35 15.81 14.11 2.60
N ASN A 36 15.31 13.32 3.55
CA ASN A 36 15.99 13.11 4.81
C ASN A 36 17.25 12.27 4.55
N PRO A 37 18.48 12.78 4.76
CA PRO A 37 19.72 12.01 4.55
C PRO A 37 19.83 10.77 5.48
N LYS A 38 18.88 10.59 6.41
CA LYS A 38 18.75 9.40 7.25
C LYS A 38 17.86 8.30 6.65
N THR A 39 17.22 8.53 5.50
CA THR A 39 16.31 7.58 4.84
C THR A 39 16.87 7.13 3.49
N GLY A 40 17.76 6.15 3.53
CA GLY A 40 18.41 5.57 2.35
C GLY A 40 19.81 6.07 2.07
N SER A 41 20.47 5.39 1.15
CA SER A 41 21.83 5.72 0.72
C SER A 41 21.78 6.61 -0.52
N GLU A 42 22.31 7.82 -0.43
CA GLU A 42 22.47 8.72 -1.58
C GLU A 42 23.45 8.11 -2.58
N LEU A 43 23.04 8.06 -3.84
CA LEU A 43 23.87 7.54 -4.93
C LEU A 43 24.85 8.61 -5.41
N LYS A 44 26.04 8.20 -5.85
CA LYS A 44 27.11 9.09 -6.35
C LYS A 44 26.71 10.00 -7.52
N ILE A 45 25.62 9.66 -8.22
CA ILE A 45 25.07 10.44 -9.33
C ILE A 45 24.20 11.63 -8.85
N SER A 46 24.00 11.77 -7.54
CA SER A 46 23.27 12.90 -6.95
C SER A 46 24.15 14.14 -6.91
N ASP A 47 23.58 15.28 -7.27
CA ASP A 47 24.15 16.61 -7.06
C ASP A 47 23.07 17.50 -6.44
N THR A 48 22.96 17.40 -5.11
CA THR A 48 21.93 18.10 -4.33
C THR A 48 22.00 19.63 -4.49
N LYS A 49 23.17 20.18 -4.84
CA LYS A 49 23.35 21.62 -5.11
C LYS A 49 22.72 22.04 -6.43
N LYS A 50 22.65 21.13 -7.40
CA LYS A 50 21.97 21.34 -8.68
C LYS A 50 20.50 20.89 -8.67
N GLY A 51 20.03 20.33 -7.56
CA GLY A 51 18.67 19.82 -7.41
C GLY A 51 18.50 18.35 -7.82
N ASP A 52 19.59 17.67 -8.20
CA ASP A 52 19.59 16.25 -8.58
C ASP A 52 19.66 15.37 -7.34
N ARG A 53 18.82 14.34 -7.26
CA ARG A 53 18.75 13.45 -6.09
C ARG A 53 18.38 12.03 -6.48
N TRP A 54 19.29 11.10 -6.22
CA TRP A 54 19.11 9.68 -6.48
C TRP A 54 19.41 8.87 -5.22
N TYR A 55 18.49 7.98 -4.88
CA TYR A 55 18.54 7.19 -3.65
C TYR A 55 18.44 5.71 -3.97
N PHE A 56 19.17 4.94 -3.17
CA PHE A 56 19.00 3.51 -3.06
C PHE A 56 18.49 3.16 -1.67
N ASN A 57 17.50 2.26 -1.63
CA ASN A 57 16.99 1.66 -0.42
C ASN A 57 16.96 0.15 -0.56
N GLY A 58 17.31 -0.54 0.51
CA GLY A 58 17.19 -1.98 0.63
C GLY A 58 16.40 -2.38 1.87
N ALA A 59 15.77 -3.56 1.82
CA ALA A 59 15.26 -4.20 3.02
C ALA A 59 15.45 -5.72 2.97
N LEU A 60 15.87 -6.28 4.10
CA LEU A 60 15.83 -7.71 4.38
C LEU A 60 14.70 -7.95 5.37
N LYS A 61 13.74 -8.78 5.01
CA LYS A 61 12.63 -9.15 5.86
C LYS A 61 12.56 -10.67 5.97
N GLY A 62 12.34 -11.19 7.16
CA GLY A 62 12.15 -12.62 7.35
C GLY A 62 11.19 -12.88 8.49
N GLY A 63 10.59 -14.06 8.51
CA GLY A 63 9.66 -14.38 9.58
C GLY A 63 8.98 -15.72 9.44
N TYR A 64 8.02 -15.91 10.33
CA TYR A 64 7.23 -17.11 10.46
C TYR A 64 5.76 -16.74 10.70
N ASP A 65 4.90 -17.24 9.83
CA ASP A 65 3.46 -17.11 9.87
C ASP A 65 2.86 -18.48 10.18
N THR A 66 2.00 -18.60 11.19
CA THR A 66 1.39 -19.88 11.55
C THR A 66 -0.06 -19.75 11.99
N SER A 67 -0.86 -20.76 11.67
CA SER A 67 -2.18 -21.04 12.23
C SER A 67 -2.34 -22.55 12.41
N GLU A 68 -3.50 -23.05 12.84
CA GLU A 68 -3.71 -24.49 13.11
C GLU A 68 -3.30 -25.42 11.96
N THR A 69 -3.52 -25.00 10.70
CA THR A 69 -3.33 -25.84 9.51
C THR A 69 -2.28 -25.31 8.55
N TYR A 70 -1.66 -24.18 8.86
CA TYR A 70 -0.79 -23.45 7.93
C TYR A 70 0.47 -22.99 8.63
N HIS A 71 1.62 -23.29 8.04
CA HIS A 71 2.93 -22.82 8.48
C HIS A 71 3.68 -22.25 7.28
N LYS A 72 4.26 -21.07 7.45
CA LYS A 72 5.07 -20.43 6.43
C LYS A 72 6.28 -19.78 7.06
N TYR A 73 7.46 -20.21 6.63
CA TYR A 73 8.69 -19.44 6.80
C TYR A 73 8.88 -18.60 5.54
N PHE A 74 9.30 -17.36 5.68
CA PHE A 74 9.53 -16.50 4.53
C PHE A 74 10.79 -15.67 4.70
N SER A 75 11.38 -15.33 3.56
CA SER A 75 12.47 -14.37 3.43
C SER A 75 12.22 -13.53 2.20
N ASP A 76 12.20 -12.21 2.38
CA ASP A 76 11.98 -11.22 1.32
C ASP A 76 13.18 -10.27 1.30
N VAL A 77 13.69 -9.99 0.09
CA VAL A 77 14.70 -8.96 -0.16
C VAL A 77 14.13 -7.95 -1.14
N MET A 78 14.15 -6.69 -0.73
CA MET A 78 13.69 -5.57 -1.56
C MET A 78 14.86 -4.66 -1.87
N PHE A 79 14.96 -4.25 -3.13
CA PHE A 79 15.84 -3.18 -3.58
C PHE A 79 15.03 -2.13 -4.30
N ARG A 80 15.33 -0.87 -4.07
CA ARG A 80 14.67 0.23 -4.77
C ARG A 80 15.68 1.30 -5.13
N VAL A 81 15.68 1.71 -6.38
CA VAL A 81 16.38 2.88 -6.87
C VAL A 81 15.34 3.89 -7.30
N ARG A 82 15.45 5.13 -6.82
CA ARG A 82 14.53 6.19 -7.17
C ARG A 82 15.22 7.53 -7.14
N GLY A 83 14.84 8.43 -8.03
CA GLY A 83 15.47 9.72 -8.10
C GLY A 83 14.82 10.68 -9.05
N ALA A 84 15.31 11.91 -8.99
CA ALA A 84 14.98 12.99 -9.90
C ALA A 84 16.27 13.65 -10.37
N GLN A 85 16.32 14.01 -11.64
CA GLN A 85 17.37 14.81 -12.24
C GLN A 85 16.76 16.06 -12.84
N LYS A 86 17.27 17.22 -12.46
CA LYS A 86 16.82 18.51 -12.94
C LYS A 86 17.25 18.69 -14.40
N LEU A 87 16.29 18.94 -15.26
CA LEU A 87 16.53 19.23 -16.69
C LEU A 87 16.56 20.74 -16.94
N THR A 88 15.68 21.47 -16.24
CA THR A 88 15.54 22.93 -16.27
C THR A 88 15.15 23.41 -14.87
N ASP A 89 14.94 24.72 -14.67
CA ASP A 89 14.47 25.23 -13.38
C ASP A 89 13.13 24.67 -12.93
N ASP A 90 12.25 24.32 -13.86
CA ASP A 90 10.87 23.91 -13.57
C ASP A 90 10.59 22.42 -13.80
N TYR A 91 11.46 21.73 -14.54
CA TYR A 91 11.23 20.35 -14.98
C TYR A 91 12.33 19.39 -14.54
N LEU A 92 11.93 18.21 -14.07
CA LEU A 92 12.78 17.11 -13.67
C LEU A 92 12.44 15.86 -14.47
N PHE A 93 13.47 15.10 -14.84
CA PHE A 93 13.31 13.69 -15.17
C PHE A 93 13.22 12.89 -13.87
N VAL A 94 12.28 11.96 -13.77
CA VAL A 94 12.07 11.17 -12.56
C VAL A 94 11.98 9.68 -12.87
N ALA A 95 12.52 8.86 -11.96
CA ALA A 95 12.43 7.41 -12.06
C ALA A 95 12.30 6.75 -10.69
N ASP A 96 11.63 5.60 -10.64
CA ASP A 96 11.47 4.77 -9.45
C ASP A 96 11.30 3.31 -9.85
N VAL A 97 12.28 2.48 -9.47
CA VAL A 97 12.33 1.06 -9.77
C VAL A 97 12.47 0.31 -8.45
N ARG A 98 11.58 -0.64 -8.20
CA ARG A 98 11.62 -1.55 -7.06
C ARG A 98 11.68 -3.00 -7.55
N LEU A 99 12.72 -3.69 -7.13
CA LEU A 99 12.88 -5.14 -7.25
C LEU A 99 12.51 -5.79 -5.92
N ASP A 100 11.81 -6.90 -5.99
CA ASP A 100 11.41 -7.71 -4.83
C ASP A 100 11.71 -9.17 -5.17
N THR A 101 12.46 -9.84 -4.30
CA THR A 101 12.70 -11.28 -4.37
C THR A 101 12.27 -11.93 -3.07
N LYS A 102 11.57 -13.07 -3.17
CA LYS A 102 10.94 -13.74 -2.04
C LYS A 102 11.13 -15.23 -2.13
N GLU A 103 11.25 -15.83 -0.97
CA GLU A 103 11.30 -17.26 -0.75
C GLU A 103 10.32 -17.65 0.35
N ASN A 104 9.57 -18.73 0.15
CA ASN A 104 8.56 -19.20 1.09
C ASN A 104 8.62 -20.71 1.26
N HIS A 105 8.93 -21.18 2.46
CA HIS A 105 8.70 -22.59 2.81
C HIS A 105 7.32 -22.74 3.44
N VAL A 106 6.39 -23.43 2.76
CA VAL A 106 4.98 -23.50 3.17
C VAL A 106 4.52 -24.93 3.41
N ARG A 107 3.95 -25.18 4.58
CA ARG A 107 3.24 -26.42 4.93
C ARG A 107 1.76 -26.14 5.15
N LYS A 108 0.90 -26.94 4.51
CA LYS A 108 -0.56 -26.91 4.67
C LYS A 108 -1.05 -28.30 5.07
N ASN A 109 -1.83 -28.40 6.14
CA ASN A 109 -2.35 -29.68 6.66
C ASN A 109 -1.23 -30.73 6.85
N GLY A 110 -0.07 -30.29 7.38
CA GLY A 110 1.10 -31.13 7.59
C GLY A 110 1.93 -31.44 6.33
N GLN A 111 1.40 -31.20 5.12
CA GLN A 111 2.08 -31.45 3.85
C GLN A 111 2.85 -30.22 3.35
N THR A 112 4.07 -30.41 2.87
CA THR A 112 4.84 -29.34 2.25
C THR A 112 4.26 -29.03 0.87
N THR A 113 3.86 -27.78 0.68
CA THR A 113 3.31 -27.25 -0.58
C THR A 113 4.28 -26.32 -1.30
N ASN A 114 5.30 -25.82 -0.58
CA ASN A 114 6.43 -25.13 -1.18
C ASN A 114 7.72 -25.41 -0.38
N HIS A 115 8.81 -25.65 -1.09
CA HIS A 115 10.12 -25.95 -0.51
C HIS A 115 10.98 -24.67 -0.45
N TYR A 116 12.08 -24.72 0.32
CA TYR A 116 13.11 -23.70 0.24
C TYR A 116 14.16 -24.20 -0.77
N ASN A 117 14.35 -23.50 -1.87
CA ASN A 117 15.20 -23.85 -3.01
C ASN A 117 16.12 -22.70 -3.49
N GLY A 118 16.18 -21.59 -2.75
CA GLY A 118 17.30 -20.64 -2.85
C GLY A 118 16.95 -19.26 -3.41
N MET A 119 15.82 -18.68 -3.01
CA MET A 119 15.32 -17.37 -3.47
C MET A 119 14.93 -17.37 -4.96
N ASP A 120 14.54 -18.52 -5.49
CA ASP A 120 14.08 -18.72 -6.86
C ASP A 120 12.55 -18.73 -6.99
N ASP A 121 11.82 -18.76 -5.87
CA ASP A 121 10.36 -18.74 -5.82
C ASP A 121 9.73 -17.57 -6.58
N THR A 122 10.19 -16.35 -6.34
CA THR A 122 9.64 -15.15 -7.00
C THR A 122 10.67 -14.02 -7.01
N THR A 123 11.23 -13.70 -8.17
CA THR A 123 11.98 -12.46 -8.39
C THR A 123 11.25 -11.60 -9.42
N ILE A 124 10.83 -10.40 -9.02
CA ILE A 124 10.03 -9.51 -9.86
C ILE A 124 10.51 -8.06 -9.77
N ILE A 125 10.36 -7.34 -10.88
CA ILE A 125 10.25 -5.88 -10.83
C ILE A 125 8.84 -5.59 -10.31
N ASP A 126 8.73 -5.38 -9.00
CA ASP A 126 7.47 -5.09 -8.32
C ASP A 126 6.87 -3.76 -8.81
N GLN A 127 7.70 -2.74 -8.97
CA GLN A 127 7.30 -1.42 -9.43
C GLN A 127 8.34 -0.80 -10.37
N PHE A 128 7.84 -0.08 -11.37
CA PHE A 128 8.65 0.68 -12.31
C PHE A 128 7.88 1.93 -12.73
N ARG A 129 8.46 3.11 -12.56
CA ARG A 129 7.85 4.38 -12.98
C ARG A 129 8.94 5.27 -13.54
N ILE A 130 8.68 5.88 -14.69
CA ILE A 130 9.59 6.82 -15.34
C ILE A 130 8.76 7.96 -15.94
N GLY A 131 9.28 9.17 -15.93
CA GLY A 131 8.59 10.28 -16.58
C GLY A 131 9.21 11.63 -16.26
N PHE A 132 8.36 12.65 -16.30
CA PHE A 132 8.74 14.03 -16.06
C PHE A 132 7.88 14.64 -14.96
N GLU A 133 8.50 15.44 -14.11
CA GLU A 133 7.86 16.20 -13.06
C GLU A 133 8.04 17.69 -13.33
N SER A 134 6.96 18.44 -13.26
CA SER A 134 6.98 19.89 -13.13
C SER A 134 6.80 20.25 -11.66
N LEU A 135 7.61 21.20 -11.17
CA LEU A 135 7.47 21.71 -9.81
C LEU A 135 6.12 22.38 -9.53
N ASP A 136 5.46 22.88 -10.58
CA ASP A 136 4.16 23.57 -10.47
C ASP A 136 2.96 22.66 -10.77
N TYR A 137 3.12 21.74 -11.73
CA TYR A 137 2.00 20.95 -12.27
C TYR A 137 2.01 19.48 -11.83
N GLY A 138 3.07 19.01 -11.17
CA GLY A 138 3.20 17.61 -10.76
C GLY A 138 3.83 16.72 -11.83
N ALA A 139 3.68 15.41 -11.70
CA ALA A 139 4.38 14.40 -12.48
C ALA A 139 3.46 13.64 -13.44
N LEU A 140 3.93 13.48 -14.68
CA LEU A 140 3.38 12.56 -15.67
C LEU A 140 4.35 11.39 -15.84
N LEU A 141 3.87 10.18 -15.55
CA LEU A 141 4.69 8.97 -15.48
C LEU A 141 4.11 7.87 -16.36
N TYR A 142 4.98 6.94 -16.76
CA TYR A 142 4.63 5.70 -17.41
C TYR A 142 5.27 4.51 -16.69
N GLY A 143 4.56 3.38 -16.60
CA GLY A 143 5.17 2.14 -16.12
C GLY A 143 4.22 1.14 -15.46
N LYS A 144 4.74 0.46 -14.43
CA LYS A 144 4.09 -0.58 -13.63
C LYS A 144 3.88 -0.10 -12.20
N TYR A 145 2.61 0.01 -11.82
CA TYR A 145 2.22 0.37 -10.47
C TYR A 145 0.77 -0.04 -10.16
N THR A 146 0.29 0.24 -8.96
CA THR A 146 -1.10 -0.02 -8.55
C THR A 146 -2.05 0.99 -9.19
N ALA A 147 -3.34 0.64 -9.25
CA ALA A 147 -4.37 1.54 -9.77
C ALA A 147 -4.51 2.81 -8.92
N ASN A 148 -4.35 2.69 -7.58
CA ASN A 148 -4.41 3.76 -6.59
C ASN A 148 -3.11 3.81 -5.76
N MET A 149 -2.79 4.94 -5.15
CA MET A 149 -1.64 5.14 -4.24
C MET A 149 -2.04 5.13 -2.76
N VAL A 150 -3.25 5.59 -2.48
CA VAL A 150 -3.72 5.89 -1.13
C VAL A 150 -3.60 4.76 -0.09
N PRO A 151 -3.80 3.47 -0.42
CA PRO A 151 -3.84 2.47 0.65
C PRO A 151 -2.46 2.00 1.08
N PHE A 152 -1.39 2.38 0.36
CA PHE A 152 -0.02 2.28 0.87
C PHE A 152 0.23 3.20 2.07
N PHE A 153 -0.59 4.24 2.25
CA PHE A 153 -0.51 5.12 3.41
C PHE A 153 -1.09 4.45 4.68
N ALA A 154 -1.80 3.33 4.52
CA ALA A 154 -2.21 2.45 5.61
C ALA A 154 -1.07 1.57 6.16
N ASP A 155 0.11 1.59 5.51
CA ASP A 155 1.26 0.72 5.78
C ASP A 155 2.34 1.42 6.61
N VAL A 156 1.95 1.98 7.76
CA VAL A 156 2.97 2.48 8.68
C VAL A 156 3.41 1.32 9.56
N ASP A 157 4.65 0.94 9.30
CA ASP A 157 5.40 -0.21 9.75
C ASP A 157 5.03 -1.56 9.13
N ILE A 158 5.95 -1.98 8.26
CA ILE A 158 6.08 -3.20 7.45
C ILE A 158 6.00 -4.50 8.28
N SER A 159 5.68 -4.44 9.58
CA SER A 159 5.71 -5.57 10.48
C SER A 159 4.45 -6.45 10.41
N VAL A 160 3.24 -5.92 10.14
CA VAL A 160 2.04 -6.76 9.93
C VAL A 160 1.23 -6.32 8.71
N ARG A 161 0.62 -7.29 8.02
CA ARG A 161 -0.05 -7.22 6.70
C ARG A 161 -1.32 -6.36 6.64
N GLY A 162 -1.37 -5.20 7.31
CA GLY A 162 -2.55 -4.33 7.39
C GLY A 162 -3.11 -3.93 6.01
N MET A 163 -2.23 -3.69 5.03
CA MET A 163 -2.60 -3.35 3.66
C MET A 163 -3.51 -4.37 2.98
N TYR A 164 -3.27 -5.65 3.22
CA TYR A 164 -3.98 -6.72 2.53
C TYR A 164 -5.20 -7.21 3.31
N MET A 165 -5.48 -6.66 4.49
CA MET A 165 -6.68 -7.00 5.28
C MET A 165 -7.90 -6.16 4.88
N VAL A 166 -7.71 -5.15 4.02
CA VAL A 166 -8.77 -4.32 3.44
C VAL A 166 -8.61 -4.20 1.93
N GLN A 167 -9.73 -4.14 1.24
CA GLN A 167 -9.74 -4.25 -0.23
C GLN A 167 -9.40 -2.95 -0.96
N GLY A 168 -9.02 -1.89 -0.22
CA GLY A 168 -8.88 -0.54 -0.76
C GLY A 168 -7.79 -0.38 -1.81
N ASP A 169 -6.71 -1.17 -1.68
CA ASP A 169 -5.68 -1.45 -2.70
C ASP A 169 -4.91 -2.71 -2.27
N GLY A 170 -5.65 -3.82 -2.19
CA GLY A 170 -5.06 -5.15 -2.16
C GLY A 170 -4.70 -5.66 -3.56
N GLY A 171 -4.87 -4.85 -4.61
CA GLY A 171 -4.59 -5.27 -5.98
C GLY A 171 -3.09 -5.45 -6.21
N GLY A 172 -2.72 -6.32 -7.16
CA GLY A 172 -1.33 -6.34 -7.60
C GLY A 172 -1.00 -5.13 -8.49
N LYS A 173 0.18 -5.17 -9.10
CA LYS A 173 0.68 -4.07 -9.94
C LYS A 173 0.73 -4.52 -11.39
N ASN A 174 0.02 -3.83 -12.28
CA ASN A 174 0.11 -4.06 -13.71
C ASN A 174 0.94 -2.98 -14.43
N ALA A 175 1.56 -3.37 -15.55
CA ALA A 175 2.39 -2.52 -16.39
C ALA A 175 1.56 -1.72 -17.41
N ASN A 176 2.23 -0.84 -18.17
CA ASN A 176 1.68 -0.02 -19.23
C ASN A 176 0.64 1.03 -18.79
N LYS A 177 0.77 1.52 -17.55
CA LYS A 177 -0.06 2.60 -17.02
C LYS A 177 0.56 3.95 -17.33
N PHE A 178 -0.25 4.88 -17.83
CA PHE A 178 -0.01 6.31 -17.67
C PHE A 178 -0.48 6.72 -16.28
N MET A 179 0.29 7.55 -15.60
CA MET A 179 -0.01 8.02 -14.26
C MET A 179 0.20 9.54 -14.19
N TYR A 180 -0.74 10.24 -13.58
CA TYR A 180 -0.59 11.64 -13.20
C TYR A 180 -0.61 11.73 -11.67
N LEU A 181 0.30 12.52 -11.11
CA LEU A 181 0.50 12.62 -9.68
C LEU A 181 0.84 14.07 -9.34
N SER A 182 0.07 14.72 -8.47
CA SER A 182 0.33 16.09 -8.04
C SER A 182 0.02 16.30 -6.57
N GLN A 183 0.84 17.10 -5.92
CA GLN A 183 0.67 17.55 -4.54
C GLN A 183 0.79 19.06 -4.52
N PHE A 184 -0.32 19.72 -4.25
CA PHE A 184 -0.43 21.17 -4.29
C PHE A 184 0.03 21.81 -2.98
N ALA A 185 0.39 23.09 -3.05
CA ALA A 185 0.85 23.87 -1.91
C ALA A 185 -0.20 24.00 -0.78
N ASN A 186 -1.48 23.79 -1.09
CA ASN A 186 -2.59 23.73 -0.13
C ASN A 186 -2.84 22.32 0.43
N ASN A 187 -1.84 21.42 0.33
CA ASN A 187 -1.88 20.04 0.82
C ASN A 187 -2.84 19.09 0.09
N VAL A 188 -3.49 19.52 -0.99
CA VAL A 188 -4.30 18.64 -1.82
C VAL A 188 -3.41 17.69 -2.61
N PHE A 189 -3.80 16.43 -2.64
CA PHE A 189 -3.17 15.34 -3.37
C PHE A 189 -4.12 14.85 -4.46
N ILE A 190 -3.60 14.69 -5.68
CA ILE A 190 -4.32 14.04 -6.78
C ILE A 190 -3.43 12.97 -7.39
N TYR A 191 -4.00 11.80 -7.60
CA TYR A 191 -3.39 10.75 -8.40
C TYR A 191 -4.41 10.17 -9.37
N GLY A 192 -3.99 9.86 -10.59
CA GLY A 192 -4.83 9.24 -11.60
C GLY A 192 -4.01 8.29 -12.45
N THR A 193 -4.59 7.15 -12.82
CA THR A 193 -3.94 6.16 -13.69
C THR A 193 -4.83 5.63 -14.77
N TYR A 194 -4.22 5.21 -15.87
CA TYR A 194 -4.91 4.46 -16.92
C TYR A 194 -3.95 3.52 -17.67
N ASP A 195 -4.32 2.25 -17.79
CA ASP A 195 -3.71 1.27 -18.68
C ASP A 195 -4.61 1.07 -19.90
N GLN A 196 -4.08 1.35 -21.09
CA GLN A 196 -4.82 1.22 -22.35
C GLN A 196 -5.12 -0.23 -22.73
N ARG A 197 -4.29 -1.20 -22.33
CA ARG A 197 -4.44 -2.62 -22.69
C ARG A 197 -5.34 -3.35 -21.73
N SER A 198 -5.15 -3.13 -20.44
CA SER A 198 -6.00 -3.76 -19.43
C SER A 198 -7.23 -2.95 -19.11
N HIS A 199 -7.42 -1.73 -19.63
CA HIS A 199 -8.51 -0.79 -19.29
C HIS A 199 -8.68 -0.51 -17.79
N ILE A 200 -7.62 -0.73 -17.01
CA ILE A 200 -7.61 -0.44 -15.58
C ILE A 200 -7.29 1.03 -15.39
N TRP A 201 -8.13 1.70 -14.62
CA TRP A 201 -7.87 3.04 -14.13
C TRP A 201 -8.08 3.10 -12.62
N GLY A 202 -7.48 4.14 -12.04
CA GLY A 202 -7.67 4.49 -10.66
C GLY A 202 -7.53 5.99 -10.46
N PHE A 203 -8.12 6.47 -9.38
CA PHE A 203 -8.16 7.87 -9.03
C PHE A 203 -8.14 8.03 -7.52
N ASP A 204 -7.25 8.89 -7.04
CA ASP A 204 -7.18 9.30 -5.66
C ASP A 204 -7.32 10.82 -5.55
N LEU A 205 -8.07 11.24 -4.54
CA LEU A 205 -8.16 12.61 -4.09
C LEU A 205 -7.91 12.63 -2.60
N GLY A 206 -6.95 13.42 -2.16
CA GLY A 206 -6.61 13.49 -0.74
C GLY A 206 -6.20 14.87 -0.27
N TYR A 207 -6.04 14.95 1.03
CA TYR A 207 -5.43 16.05 1.75
C TYR A 207 -4.41 15.45 2.71
N GLN A 208 -3.17 15.94 2.70
CA GLN A 208 -2.13 15.46 3.62
C GLN A 208 -1.21 16.59 4.08
N THR A 209 -0.99 16.70 5.39
CA THR A 209 -0.11 17.76 5.94
C THR A 209 1.36 17.37 5.94
N ALA A 210 1.64 16.07 5.84
CA ALA A 210 2.96 15.52 5.62
C ALA A 210 2.80 14.25 4.82
N ASN A 211 3.89 13.66 4.36
CA ASN A 211 3.81 12.34 3.78
C ASN A 211 3.44 11.33 4.88
N SER A 212 2.67 10.31 4.54
CA SER A 212 2.26 9.28 5.48
C SER A 212 3.43 8.55 6.12
N TYR A 213 4.59 8.43 5.47
CA TYR A 213 5.75 7.74 6.05
C TYR A 213 6.50 8.60 7.08
N SER A 214 6.23 9.90 7.12
CA SER A 214 6.81 10.79 8.10
C SER A 214 6.15 10.61 9.49
N MET A 215 6.96 10.61 10.54
CA MET A 215 6.51 10.63 11.95
C MET A 215 6.44 12.07 12.48
N LEU A 216 6.08 13.02 11.61
CA LEU A 216 5.99 14.43 12.00
C LEU A 216 4.83 14.62 12.97
N PRO A 217 5.05 15.38 14.07
CA PRO A 217 4.03 15.60 15.07
C PRO A 217 2.81 16.30 14.47
N ASP A 218 1.63 15.84 14.86
CA ASP A 218 0.32 16.39 14.48
C ASP A 218 0.06 16.35 12.96
N SER A 219 0.79 15.48 12.26
CA SER A 219 0.55 15.20 10.84
C SER A 219 -0.71 14.37 10.63
N ARG A 220 -1.40 14.63 9.52
CA ARG A 220 -2.68 13.99 9.20
C ARG A 220 -2.89 13.89 7.71
N GLY A 221 -3.62 12.86 7.30
CA GLY A 221 -4.05 12.69 5.93
C GLY A 221 -5.42 12.06 5.84
N TYR A 222 -6.17 12.45 4.79
CA TYR A 222 -7.48 11.92 4.43
C TYR A 222 -7.53 11.73 2.93
N TYR A 223 -8.05 10.60 2.48
CA TYR A 223 -7.98 10.23 1.08
C TYR A 223 -9.20 9.44 0.67
N PHE A 224 -9.77 9.80 -0.46
CA PHE A 224 -10.76 9.01 -1.18
C PHE A 224 -10.11 8.41 -2.42
N SER A 225 -10.43 7.14 -2.69
CA SER A 225 -9.88 6.42 -3.83
C SER A 225 -10.97 5.63 -4.54
N MET A 226 -10.88 5.53 -5.86
CA MET A 226 -11.76 4.71 -6.69
C MET A 226 -10.95 4.04 -7.80
N HIS A 227 -11.18 2.75 -8.04
CA HIS A 227 -10.55 2.03 -9.16
C HIS A 227 -11.45 0.92 -9.69
N ASN A 228 -11.18 0.45 -10.92
CA ASN A 228 -11.82 -0.73 -11.51
C ASN A 228 -10.88 -1.96 -11.61
N GLY A 229 -9.70 -1.89 -10.99
CA GLY A 229 -8.80 -3.03 -10.81
C GLY A 229 -9.42 -4.17 -9.95
N GLN A 230 -8.62 -5.20 -9.64
CA GLN A 230 -9.09 -6.31 -8.81
C GLN A 230 -8.86 -6.05 -7.31
N PRO A 231 -9.91 -5.85 -6.50
CA PRO A 231 -9.76 -5.79 -5.05
C PRO A 231 -9.24 -7.13 -4.52
N SER A 232 -8.43 -7.11 -3.46
CA SER A 232 -8.03 -8.33 -2.76
C SER A 232 -8.07 -8.19 -1.24
N LEU A 233 -8.21 -9.32 -0.55
CA LEU A 233 -8.21 -9.44 0.90
C LEU A 233 -7.43 -10.70 1.32
N ILE A 234 -6.70 -10.63 2.43
CA ILE A 234 -6.16 -11.78 3.15
C ILE A 234 -7.11 -12.11 4.30
N LEU A 235 -7.52 -13.37 4.37
CA LEU A 235 -8.21 -13.94 5.52
C LEU A 235 -7.24 -14.64 6.47
N GLY A 236 -7.64 -14.78 7.75
CA GLY A 236 -6.81 -15.19 8.89
C GLY A 236 -5.68 -16.18 8.62
N SER A 237 -5.97 -17.29 7.92
CA SER A 237 -5.01 -18.35 7.55
C SER A 237 -4.08 -18.00 6.37
N PHE A 238 -3.83 -16.71 6.13
CA PHE A 238 -3.02 -16.19 5.02
C PHE A 238 -3.56 -16.52 3.63
N THR A 239 -4.88 -16.72 3.52
CA THR A 239 -5.54 -17.03 2.25
C THR A 239 -5.94 -15.72 1.54
N TYR A 240 -5.45 -15.52 0.32
CA TYR A 240 -5.84 -14.38 -0.52
C TYR A 240 -7.14 -14.68 -1.27
N ILE A 241 -8.04 -13.69 -1.27
CA ILE A 241 -9.28 -13.67 -2.06
C ILE A 241 -9.23 -12.46 -2.99
N TYR A 242 -9.58 -12.67 -4.25
CA TYR A 242 -9.58 -11.63 -5.29
C TYR A 242 -10.98 -11.42 -5.86
N GLY A 243 -11.42 -10.17 -6.02
CA GLY A 243 -12.67 -9.83 -6.71
C GLY A 243 -12.47 -9.56 -8.20
N ASN A 244 -13.57 -9.35 -8.92
CA ASN A 244 -13.64 -9.07 -10.36
C ASN A 244 -12.91 -10.13 -11.21
N VAL A 245 -13.05 -11.41 -10.88
CA VAL A 245 -12.38 -12.51 -11.60
C VAL A 245 -13.28 -13.09 -12.69
N ASN A 246 -12.74 -13.19 -13.91
CA ASN A 246 -13.30 -14.03 -14.98
C ASN A 246 -12.16 -14.68 -15.77
N ASN A 247 -11.95 -15.97 -15.51
CA ASN A 247 -10.89 -16.76 -16.15
C ASN A 247 -11.08 -16.95 -17.67
N ASN A 248 -12.31 -16.79 -18.17
CA ASN A 248 -12.63 -16.89 -19.60
C ASN A 248 -12.42 -15.57 -20.36
N SER A 249 -12.16 -14.47 -19.66
CA SER A 249 -11.91 -13.18 -20.29
C SER A 249 -10.56 -13.16 -21.04
N HIS A 250 -10.36 -12.13 -21.86
CA HIS A 250 -9.06 -11.78 -22.44
C HIS A 250 -8.51 -10.48 -21.85
N ILE A 251 -9.21 -9.87 -20.90
CA ILE A 251 -8.81 -8.63 -20.26
C ILE A 251 -7.81 -8.93 -19.14
N ASN A 252 -6.62 -8.34 -19.26
CA ASN A 252 -5.55 -8.45 -18.29
C ASN A 252 -5.93 -7.80 -16.95
N SER A 253 -5.18 -8.15 -15.92
CA SER A 253 -5.44 -7.68 -14.56
C SER A 253 -4.18 -7.33 -13.79
N ASP A 254 -4.38 -6.71 -12.63
CA ASP A 254 -3.39 -6.47 -11.59
C ASP A 254 -2.95 -7.76 -10.87
N THR A 255 -3.64 -8.89 -11.06
CA THR A 255 -3.32 -10.18 -10.42
C THR A 255 -3.14 -11.30 -11.45
N LYS A 256 -2.85 -12.52 -10.99
CA LYS A 256 -2.78 -13.71 -11.87
C LYS A 256 -4.12 -14.08 -12.51
N TYR A 257 -5.23 -13.55 -12.00
CA TYR A 257 -6.56 -13.82 -12.52
C TYR A 257 -6.96 -12.78 -13.56
N LYS A 258 -7.57 -13.22 -14.66
CA LYS A 258 -8.19 -12.31 -15.62
C LYS A 258 -9.49 -11.72 -15.06
N ARG A 259 -9.96 -10.62 -15.63
CA ARG A 259 -11.13 -9.87 -15.12
C ARG A 259 -12.28 -9.75 -16.11
N ASN A 260 -13.48 -9.47 -15.60
CA ASN A 260 -14.72 -9.48 -16.41
C ASN A 260 -15.24 -8.09 -16.81
N SER A 261 -14.99 -7.06 -16.00
CA SER A 261 -15.76 -5.82 -16.08
C SER A 261 -14.90 -4.58 -15.86
N ASP A 262 -15.10 -3.57 -16.71
CA ASP A 262 -14.53 -2.22 -16.61
C ASP A 262 -15.37 -1.29 -15.72
N THR A 263 -16.57 -1.73 -15.34
CA THR A 263 -17.59 -0.92 -14.66
C THR A 263 -17.76 -1.30 -13.19
N LEU A 264 -17.15 -2.40 -12.75
CA LEU A 264 -17.11 -2.74 -11.33
C LEU A 264 -16.06 -1.87 -10.65
N TYR A 265 -16.49 -1.10 -9.65
CA TYR A 265 -15.63 -0.18 -8.92
C TYR A 265 -15.43 -0.61 -7.48
N THR A 266 -14.20 -0.44 -7.01
CA THR A 266 -13.85 -0.46 -5.60
C THR A 266 -13.62 0.98 -5.15
N TYR A 267 -14.23 1.33 -4.03
CA TYR A 267 -14.11 2.62 -3.37
C TYR A 267 -13.38 2.45 -2.06
N SER A 268 -12.55 3.41 -1.68
CA SER A 268 -11.93 3.43 -0.36
C SER A 268 -11.85 4.84 0.22
N LEU A 269 -11.93 4.92 1.55
CA LEU A 269 -11.65 6.11 2.33
C LEU A 269 -10.57 5.73 3.35
N THR A 270 -9.43 6.40 3.30
CA THR A 270 -8.28 6.17 4.18
C THR A 270 -7.96 7.43 4.96
N SER A 271 -7.53 7.28 6.20
CA SER A 271 -7.01 8.39 6.99
C SER A 271 -5.90 7.95 7.94
N TYR A 272 -5.06 8.91 8.33
CA TYR A 272 -4.14 8.75 9.44
C TYR A 272 -4.05 10.03 10.27
N TYR A 273 -3.70 9.88 11.54
CA TYR A 273 -3.42 10.98 12.46
C TYR A 273 -2.23 10.62 13.36
N GLN A 274 -1.25 11.51 13.43
CA GLN A 274 -0.04 11.36 14.22
C GLN A 274 -0.12 12.29 15.43
N ILE A 275 -0.33 11.75 16.63
CA ILE A 275 -0.44 12.54 17.88
C ILE A 275 0.96 12.71 18.45
N ALA A 276 1.46 13.95 18.48
CA ALA A 276 2.87 14.23 18.75
C ALA A 276 3.78 13.30 17.91
N LYS A 277 4.96 12.91 18.38
CA LYS A 277 5.81 11.92 17.70
C LYS A 277 5.58 10.48 18.18
N ARG A 278 4.51 10.25 18.94
CA ARG A 278 4.38 9.04 19.78
C ARG A 278 3.25 8.12 19.38
N HIS A 279 2.09 8.63 18.97
CA HIS A 279 0.97 7.75 18.64
C HIS A 279 0.52 7.95 17.20
N ARG A 280 0.16 6.86 16.54
CA ARG A 280 -0.45 6.90 15.22
C ARG A 280 -1.76 6.17 15.22
N LEU A 281 -2.78 6.83 14.69
CA LEU A 281 -4.11 6.28 14.43
C LEU A 281 -4.30 6.19 12.93
N MET A 282 -4.87 5.09 12.47
CA MET A 282 -5.12 4.87 11.04
C MET A 282 -6.45 4.17 10.84
N PHE A 283 -7.12 4.52 9.74
CA PHE A 283 -8.41 3.96 9.41
C PHE A 283 -8.53 3.80 7.89
N ASN A 284 -9.05 2.68 7.44
CA ASN A 284 -9.47 2.50 6.06
C ASN A 284 -10.81 1.77 6.02
N ILE A 285 -11.74 2.27 5.21
CA ILE A 285 -12.95 1.57 4.81
C ILE A 285 -12.96 1.42 3.31
N SER A 286 -13.47 0.30 2.84
CA SER A 286 -13.50 -0.02 1.43
C SER A 286 -14.74 -0.82 1.06
N TYR A 287 -15.20 -0.64 -0.17
CA TYR A 287 -16.40 -1.28 -0.69
C TYR A 287 -16.30 -1.59 -2.18
N SER A 288 -16.69 -2.80 -2.57
CA SER A 288 -16.97 -3.18 -3.96
C SER A 288 -18.22 -4.06 -4.03
N GLU A 289 -19.00 -3.95 -5.09
CA GLU A 289 -20.30 -4.63 -5.20
C GLU A 289 -20.14 -6.13 -5.51
N LYS A 290 -20.64 -7.02 -4.66
CA LYS A 290 -20.61 -8.48 -4.88
C LYS A 290 -21.62 -8.89 -5.95
N ASP A 291 -21.33 -9.98 -6.66
CA ASP A 291 -22.32 -10.65 -7.50
C ASP A 291 -23.40 -11.29 -6.61
N LYS A 292 -24.67 -11.12 -6.97
CA LYS A 292 -25.81 -11.63 -6.20
C LYS A 292 -25.90 -13.16 -6.24
N SER A 293 -25.29 -13.78 -7.24
CA SER A 293 -25.29 -15.24 -7.43
C SER A 293 -24.22 -15.97 -6.63
N GLU A 294 -23.27 -15.25 -6.03
CA GLU A 294 -22.14 -15.84 -5.31
C GLU A 294 -22.36 -15.85 -3.80
N SER A 295 -22.22 -17.01 -3.17
CA SER A 295 -22.24 -17.12 -1.71
C SER A 295 -20.87 -16.80 -1.10
N LYS A 296 -20.85 -16.36 0.17
CA LYS A 296 -19.58 -16.13 0.90
C LYS A 296 -18.73 -17.40 0.96
N HIS A 297 -19.37 -18.56 1.14
CA HIS A 297 -18.69 -19.85 1.23
C HIS A 297 -17.98 -20.19 -0.08
N ASP A 298 -18.64 -19.98 -1.22
CA ASP A 298 -18.06 -20.26 -2.54
C ASP A 298 -16.86 -19.36 -2.83
N ILE A 299 -16.96 -18.07 -2.48
CA ILE A 299 -15.86 -17.11 -2.67
C ILE A 299 -14.62 -17.53 -1.86
N VAL A 300 -14.81 -17.87 -0.57
CA VAL A 300 -13.72 -18.31 0.31
C VAL A 300 -13.10 -19.61 -0.19
N LYS A 301 -13.93 -20.58 -0.60
CA LYS A 301 -13.49 -21.87 -1.12
C LYS A 301 -12.70 -21.74 -2.41
N ASN A 302 -13.15 -20.87 -3.32
CA ASN A 302 -12.51 -20.66 -4.63
C ASN A 302 -11.28 -19.75 -4.55
N GLY A 303 -11.19 -18.91 -3.51
CA GLY A 303 -10.16 -17.87 -3.40
C GLY A 303 -10.39 -16.69 -4.36
N TYR A 304 -11.59 -16.57 -4.93
CA TYR A 304 -11.98 -15.44 -5.77
C TYR A 304 -13.50 -15.26 -5.89
N ALA A 305 -13.91 -14.07 -6.34
CA ALA A 305 -15.28 -13.70 -6.67
C ALA A 305 -15.35 -13.12 -8.10
N LYS A 306 -16.45 -13.37 -8.81
CA LYS A 306 -16.77 -12.75 -10.11
C LYS A 306 -17.14 -11.28 -9.95
N GLY A 307 -17.89 -10.96 -8.91
CA GLY A 307 -18.15 -9.58 -8.49
C GLY A 307 -17.04 -9.03 -7.58
N GLY A 308 -17.36 -7.97 -6.84
CA GLY A 308 -16.51 -7.42 -5.78
C GLY A 308 -16.48 -8.29 -4.52
N LEU A 309 -15.80 -7.80 -3.49
CA LEU A 309 -15.61 -8.46 -2.20
C LEU A 309 -16.54 -7.92 -1.09
N GLY A 310 -17.40 -6.94 -1.41
CA GLY A 310 -18.34 -6.34 -0.47
C GLY A 310 -17.68 -5.30 0.42
N ARG A 311 -17.97 -5.28 1.72
CA ARG A 311 -17.47 -4.27 2.67
C ARG A 311 -16.24 -4.77 3.43
N SER A 312 -15.27 -3.87 3.66
CA SER A 312 -14.16 -4.12 4.59
C SER A 312 -13.77 -2.83 5.31
N ALA A 313 -13.27 -2.96 6.53
CA ALA A 313 -12.78 -1.86 7.34
C ALA A 313 -11.57 -2.31 8.17
N ILE A 314 -10.66 -1.38 8.45
CA ILE A 314 -9.55 -1.55 9.37
C ILE A 314 -9.37 -0.29 10.19
N ALA A 315 -9.10 -0.44 11.47
CA ALA A 315 -8.63 0.61 12.35
C ALA A 315 -7.37 0.12 13.05
N SER A 316 -6.36 0.97 13.17
CA SER A 316 -5.15 0.65 13.91
C SER A 316 -4.67 1.79 14.78
N TRP A 317 -3.99 1.42 15.86
CA TRP A 317 -3.30 2.29 16.78
C TRP A 317 -1.91 1.76 17.05
N GLN A 318 -0.88 2.58 16.88
CA GLN A 318 0.51 2.24 17.16
C GLN A 318 1.14 3.29 18.09
N VAL A 319 2.01 2.83 18.98
CA VAL A 319 2.86 3.69 19.82
C VAL A 319 4.32 3.57 19.36
N TYR A 320 4.99 4.67 19.07
CA TYR A 320 6.40 4.72 18.71
C TYR A 320 7.31 4.99 19.90
N PRO A 321 8.54 4.42 19.91
CA PRO A 321 9.53 4.72 20.93
C PRO A 321 10.08 6.15 20.76
N GLU A 322 10.13 6.91 21.86
CA GLU A 322 10.50 8.34 21.84
C GLU A 322 11.92 8.62 21.31
N LYS A 323 12.84 7.67 21.43
CA LYS A 323 14.23 7.77 20.97
C LYS A 323 14.55 6.90 19.76
N GLY A 324 13.53 6.38 19.07
CA GLY A 324 13.71 5.47 17.93
C GLY A 324 14.20 4.06 18.29
N GLN A 325 14.27 3.75 19.59
CA GLN A 325 14.64 2.44 20.13
C GLN A 325 13.71 2.10 21.31
N GLY A 326 13.25 0.85 21.37
CA GLY A 326 12.39 0.34 22.43
C GLY A 326 11.11 -0.33 21.92
N PHE A 327 10.20 -0.60 22.85
CA PHE A 327 8.93 -1.26 22.55
C PHE A 327 7.96 -0.34 21.83
N SER A 328 7.25 -0.90 20.86
CA SER A 328 6.20 -0.26 20.07
C SER A 328 5.00 -1.21 20.01
N PRO A 329 4.08 -1.11 20.99
CA PRO A 329 2.82 -1.84 20.92
C PRO A 329 1.94 -1.29 19.80
N MET A 330 1.18 -2.18 19.18
CA MET A 330 0.20 -1.87 18.15
C MET A 330 -1.05 -2.73 18.35
N LEU A 331 -2.20 -2.16 18.05
CA LEU A 331 -3.48 -2.86 18.01
C LEU A 331 -4.15 -2.58 16.68
N MET A 332 -4.68 -3.63 16.06
CA MET A 332 -5.41 -3.54 14.81
C MET A 332 -6.74 -4.27 14.94
N ALA A 333 -7.82 -3.67 14.45
CA ALA A 333 -9.14 -4.28 14.36
C ALA A 333 -9.59 -4.25 12.91
N THR A 334 -10.01 -5.41 12.41
CA THR A 334 -10.39 -5.59 11.00
C THR A 334 -11.80 -6.17 10.93
N TYR A 335 -12.59 -5.62 10.01
CA TYR A 335 -13.88 -6.15 9.58
C TYR A 335 -13.82 -6.45 8.09
N THR A 336 -14.31 -7.61 7.69
CA THR A 336 -14.56 -7.93 6.28
C THR A 336 -15.91 -8.64 6.17
N GLU A 337 -16.46 -8.75 4.96
CA GLU A 337 -17.63 -9.60 4.71
C GLU A 337 -17.42 -11.06 5.12
N PHE A 338 -16.19 -11.54 5.22
CA PHE A 338 -15.86 -12.96 5.41
C PHE A 338 -15.39 -13.29 6.83
N SER A 339 -14.79 -12.34 7.53
CA SER A 339 -14.24 -12.52 8.88
C SER A 339 -13.98 -11.19 9.56
N ASN A 340 -13.98 -11.20 10.88
CA ASN A 340 -13.49 -10.12 11.72
C ASN A 340 -12.23 -10.57 12.46
N SER A 341 -11.37 -9.62 12.82
CA SER A 341 -10.22 -9.92 13.64
C SER A 341 -9.78 -8.78 14.54
N ILE A 342 -9.12 -9.14 15.64
CA ILE A 342 -8.35 -8.23 16.49
C ILE A 342 -6.92 -8.76 16.57
N THR A 343 -5.94 -7.92 16.27
CA THR A 343 -4.53 -8.29 16.20
C THR A 343 -3.72 -7.36 17.11
N PRO A 344 -3.50 -7.73 18.39
CA PRO A 344 -2.41 -7.16 19.17
C PRO A 344 -1.06 -7.53 18.56
N GLN A 345 -0.14 -6.58 18.58
CA GLN A 345 1.22 -6.73 18.11
C GLN A 345 2.17 -6.00 19.06
N LEU A 346 3.34 -6.59 19.27
CA LEU A 346 4.46 -5.96 19.96
C LEU A 346 5.66 -5.93 19.03
N GLN A 347 6.23 -4.74 18.84
CA GLN A 347 7.49 -4.57 18.13
C GLN A 347 8.58 -4.13 19.11
N TYR A 348 9.80 -4.55 18.85
CA TYR A 348 10.98 -3.98 19.49
C TYR A 348 11.88 -3.36 18.42
N TRP A 349 12.11 -2.07 18.57
CA TRP A 349 12.99 -1.28 17.71
C TRP A 349 14.38 -1.29 18.33
N PHE A 350 15.33 -1.90 17.64
CA PHE A 350 16.74 -1.76 17.99
C PHE A 350 17.27 -0.44 17.44
N SER A 351 16.76 -0.04 16.29
CA SER A 351 16.98 1.25 15.64
C SER A 351 15.82 1.52 14.67
N PRO A 352 15.74 2.71 14.05
CA PRO A 352 14.81 2.94 12.94
C PRO A 352 14.95 1.93 11.79
N GLN A 353 16.15 1.35 11.62
CA GLN A 353 16.50 0.39 10.57
C GLN A 353 16.19 -1.06 10.94
N PHE A 354 16.34 -1.45 12.21
CA PHE A 354 16.20 -2.84 12.64
C PHE A 354 15.10 -3.03 13.68
N LYS A 355 14.14 -3.89 13.36
CA LYS A 355 12.98 -4.20 14.20
C LYS A 355 12.69 -5.69 14.23
N LEU A 356 12.24 -6.16 15.39
CA LEU A 356 11.58 -7.46 15.56
C LEU A 356 10.12 -7.23 15.93
N TRP A 357 9.24 -8.16 15.57
CA TRP A 357 7.84 -8.12 15.99
C TRP A 357 7.26 -9.50 16.24
N SER A 358 6.22 -9.51 17.08
CA SER A 358 5.28 -10.60 17.22
C SER A 358 3.85 -10.07 17.16
N ALA A 359 2.94 -10.83 16.54
CA ALA A 359 1.52 -10.52 16.49
C ALA A 359 0.69 -11.79 16.69
N TYR A 360 -0.47 -11.61 17.29
CA TYR A 360 -1.47 -12.67 17.49
C TYR A 360 -2.81 -12.16 16.98
N SER A 361 -3.36 -12.78 15.94
CA SER A 361 -4.65 -12.40 15.35
C SER A 361 -5.74 -13.34 15.85
N LEU A 362 -6.67 -12.78 16.62
CA LEU A 362 -7.91 -13.43 17.05
C LEU A 362 -8.93 -13.30 15.91
N ASN A 363 -9.36 -14.41 15.33
CA ASN A 363 -10.23 -14.41 14.15
C ASN A 363 -11.62 -14.98 14.49
N SER A 364 -12.68 -14.34 13.99
CA SER A 364 -14.06 -14.78 14.29
C SER A 364 -14.51 -16.02 13.51
N SER A 365 -13.95 -16.22 12.32
CA SER A 365 -14.46 -17.19 11.32
C SER A 365 -13.35 -17.92 10.59
N GLN A 366 -12.11 -17.75 11.04
CA GLN A 366 -10.90 -18.39 10.55
C GLN A 366 -10.07 -18.81 11.77
N PRO A 367 -9.12 -19.76 11.63
CA PRO A 367 -8.19 -20.06 12.71
C PRO A 367 -7.41 -18.83 13.15
N ASP A 368 -7.10 -18.75 14.43
CA ASP A 368 -6.19 -17.73 14.96
C ASP A 368 -4.81 -17.87 14.30
N ALA A 369 -4.11 -16.73 14.20
CA ALA A 369 -2.83 -16.68 13.50
C ALA A 369 -1.76 -15.99 14.34
N ILE A 370 -0.57 -16.58 14.36
CA ILE A 370 0.62 -16.01 14.98
C ILE A 370 1.58 -15.57 13.87
N GLN A 371 2.17 -14.41 14.05
CA GLN A 371 3.20 -13.89 13.17
C GLN A 371 4.41 -13.47 13.98
N LEU A 372 5.58 -13.90 13.55
CA LEU A 372 6.87 -13.47 14.06
C LEU A 372 7.68 -12.94 12.89
N GLY A 373 8.46 -11.89 13.10
CA GLY A 373 9.40 -11.50 12.07
C GLY A 373 10.41 -10.44 12.47
N ALA A 374 11.30 -10.21 11.52
CA ALA A 374 12.40 -9.27 11.60
C ALA A 374 12.47 -8.48 10.30
N ILE A 375 12.87 -7.22 10.40
CA ILE A 375 13.18 -6.38 9.25
C ILE A 375 14.41 -5.54 9.53
N TYR A 376 15.32 -5.53 8.57
CA TYR A 376 16.46 -4.63 8.50
C TYR A 376 16.36 -3.80 7.21
N SER A 377 16.29 -2.48 7.34
CA SER A 377 16.21 -1.53 6.21
C SER A 377 17.49 -0.70 6.12
N PHE A 378 17.97 -0.42 4.90
CA PHE A 378 19.20 0.34 4.64
C PHE A 378 19.09 1.28 3.44
#